data_AF-A0A0G0CFD3-F1
#
_entry.id   AF-A0A0G0CFD3-F1
#
_cell.length_a   1.000
_cell.length_b   1.000
_cell.length_c   1.000
_cell.angle_alpha   90.00
_cell.angle_beta   90.00
_cell.angle_gamma   90.00
#
_symmetry.space_group_name_H-M   'P 1'
#
loop_
_entity.id
_entity.type
_entity.pdbx_description
1 polymer ?
#
loop_
_entity_poly.entity_id
_entity_poly.type
_entity_poly.pdbx_seq_one_letter_code
_entity_poly.pdbx_strand_id
1 'polypeptide(L)'
;MIIASKAWSDFASHIPLIRSFSFGDNFPPQYPLFSGPFIKYHFLFYAAAGVLEKIGLRIDFALNILSIFGFTFLILMIFLFSKEIFKSKIVGAVSILFFIFNGSLSFIEYFKNNGLSLDSLVLILSNTKFTSFGPYDGGIISAFWNLNIYTNQRHLALSYALSLFIIFLLLRFKESQEHKNFEKTLFLGILLGLSFMLNMATFLCCSVED
;
A
#
# COMPACT_ATOMS: atom_id res chain seq x y z
N MET A 1 -23.84 -2.35 -12.13
CA MET A 1 -22.40 -2.56 -11.90
C MET A 1 -22.27 -3.38 -10.63
N ILE A 2 -21.74 -4.61 -10.71
CA ILE A 2 -21.54 -5.46 -9.53
C ILE A 2 -20.11 -5.19 -9.04
N ILE A 3 -19.97 -4.66 -7.83
CA ILE A 3 -18.66 -4.47 -7.18
C ILE A 3 -18.34 -5.75 -6.42
N ALA A 4 -17.12 -6.29 -6.59
CA ALA A 4 -16.69 -7.45 -5.84
C ALA A 4 -16.73 -7.17 -4.33
N SER A 5 -17.18 -8.15 -3.53
CA SER A 5 -17.36 -7.99 -2.07
C SER A 5 -16.12 -7.43 -1.36
N LYS A 6 -14.93 -7.83 -1.79
CA LYS A 6 -13.64 -7.35 -1.25
C LYS A 6 -13.39 -5.87 -1.55
N ALA A 7 -13.84 -5.36 -2.70
CA ALA A 7 -13.64 -3.98 -3.13
C ALA A 7 -14.72 -3.01 -2.67
N TRP A 8 -15.88 -3.51 -2.21
CA TRP A 8 -17.01 -2.67 -1.80
C TRP A 8 -16.62 -1.68 -0.69
N SER A 9 -15.96 -2.16 0.36
CA SER A 9 -15.54 -1.32 1.50
C SER A 9 -14.53 -0.24 1.09
N ASP A 10 -13.59 -0.57 0.20
CA ASP A 10 -12.60 0.37 -0.34
C ASP A 10 -13.27 1.47 -1.18
N PHE A 11 -14.15 1.11 -2.11
CA PHE A 11 -14.78 2.09 -2.99
C PHE A 11 -15.80 2.98 -2.27
N ALA A 12 -16.48 2.46 -1.25
CA ALA A 12 -17.49 3.21 -0.51
C ALA A 12 -16.92 4.48 0.16
N SER A 13 -15.70 4.42 0.70
CA SER A 13 -15.04 5.57 1.33
C SER A 13 -14.20 6.39 0.34
N HIS A 14 -13.50 5.73 -0.59
CA HIS A 14 -12.50 6.40 -1.42
C HIS A 14 -13.08 7.09 -2.66
N ILE A 15 -14.18 6.61 -3.26
CA ILE A 15 -14.77 7.30 -4.42
C ILE A 15 -15.28 8.71 -4.04
N PRO A 16 -16.05 8.90 -2.94
CA PRO A 16 -16.43 10.24 -2.50
C PRO A 16 -15.22 11.11 -2.17
N LEU A 17 -14.15 10.55 -1.62
CA LEU A 17 -12.94 11.30 -1.29
C LEU A 17 -12.22 11.78 -2.55
N ILE A 18 -12.00 10.90 -3.54
CA ILE A 18 -11.43 11.29 -4.83
C ILE A 18 -12.27 12.39 -5.48
N ARG A 19 -13.59 12.23 -5.49
CA ARG A 19 -14.52 13.19 -6.11
C ARG A 19 -14.60 14.54 -5.41
N SER A 20 -14.34 14.56 -4.10
CA SER A 20 -14.23 15.82 -3.36
C SER A 20 -13.07 16.69 -3.86
N PHE A 21 -12.01 16.09 -4.41
CA PHE A 21 -10.89 16.82 -5.01
C PHE A 21 -11.08 17.11 -6.50
N SER A 22 -11.77 16.23 -7.23
CA SER A 22 -11.94 16.39 -8.68
C SER A 22 -13.08 17.34 -9.05
N PHE A 23 -14.26 17.15 -8.44
CA PHE A 23 -15.47 17.96 -8.68
C PHE A 23 -15.77 18.97 -7.58
N GLY A 24 -15.16 18.81 -6.41
CA GLY A 24 -15.29 19.74 -5.29
C GLY A 24 -14.04 20.60 -5.08
N ASP A 25 -14.16 21.55 -4.17
CA ASP A 25 -13.07 22.41 -3.70
C ASP A 25 -12.56 21.92 -2.33
N ASN A 26 -12.13 20.65 -2.25
CA ASN A 26 -11.67 20.05 -0.99
C ASN A 26 -10.24 20.46 -0.61
N PHE A 27 -9.99 21.77 -0.54
CA PHE A 27 -8.77 22.36 -0.02
C PHE A 27 -9.13 23.57 0.87
N PRO A 28 -8.82 23.53 2.18
CA PRO A 28 -8.09 22.49 2.91
C PRO A 28 -8.85 21.13 2.99
N PRO A 29 -8.15 19.98 2.99
CA PRO A 29 -8.79 18.65 2.90
C PRO A 29 -9.67 18.27 4.11
N GLN A 30 -10.91 17.92 3.85
CA GLN A 30 -11.93 17.47 4.81
C GLN A 30 -12.54 16.13 4.38
N TYR A 31 -13.27 15.49 5.31
CA TYR A 31 -14.00 14.27 4.99
C TYR A 31 -15.26 14.60 4.15
N PRO A 32 -15.48 13.93 3.01
CA PRO A 32 -16.68 14.17 2.18
C PRO A 32 -17.98 13.70 2.85
N LEU A 33 -17.88 12.78 3.82
CA LEU A 33 -19.01 12.20 4.54
C LEU A 33 -19.20 12.80 5.94
N PHE A 34 -18.30 13.69 6.38
CA PHE A 34 -18.35 14.29 7.71
C PHE A 34 -17.78 15.70 7.68
N SER A 35 -18.66 16.70 7.68
CA SER A 35 -18.29 18.11 7.59
C SER A 35 -17.62 18.63 8.85
N GLY A 36 -16.64 19.53 8.69
CA GLY A 36 -16.04 20.31 9.78
C GLY A 36 -14.57 19.97 10.03
N PRO A 37 -14.22 18.75 10.46
CA PRO A 37 -12.83 18.41 10.73
C PRO A 37 -12.00 18.20 9.47
N PHE A 38 -10.71 18.55 9.58
CA PHE A 38 -9.72 18.15 8.59
C PHE A 38 -9.56 16.63 8.54
N ILE A 39 -9.22 16.14 7.34
CA ILE A 39 -8.95 14.72 7.14
C ILE A 39 -7.70 14.32 7.92
N LYS A 40 -7.82 13.28 8.75
CA LYS A 40 -6.68 12.65 9.45
C LYS A 40 -6.19 11.39 8.72
N TYR A 41 -6.99 10.90 7.78
CA TYR A 41 -6.68 9.73 6.97
C TYR A 41 -5.72 10.07 5.82
N HIS A 42 -5.12 9.04 5.24
CA HIS A 42 -4.13 9.05 4.17
C HIS A 42 -4.68 9.58 2.84
N PHE A 43 -4.87 10.89 2.73
CA PHE A 43 -5.61 11.50 1.63
C PHE A 43 -4.78 11.75 0.37
N LEU A 44 -3.45 11.86 0.48
CA LEU A 44 -2.60 12.32 -0.64
C LEU A 44 -2.74 11.44 -1.89
N PHE A 45 -2.82 10.12 -1.71
CA PHE A 45 -3.04 9.17 -2.81
C PHE A 45 -4.36 9.43 -3.54
N TYR A 46 -5.43 9.69 -2.79
CA TYR A 46 -6.77 9.92 -3.35
C TYR A 46 -6.92 11.33 -3.92
N ALA A 47 -6.20 12.32 -3.37
CA ALA A 47 -6.07 13.65 -3.95
C ALA A 47 -5.35 13.58 -5.32
N ALA A 48 -4.28 12.80 -5.43
CA ALA A 48 -3.59 12.57 -6.70
C ALA A 48 -4.52 11.91 -7.74
N ALA A 49 -5.28 10.88 -7.34
CA ALA A 49 -6.31 10.29 -8.20
C ALA A 49 -7.41 11.32 -8.59
N GLY A 50 -7.78 12.22 -7.68
CA GLY A 50 -8.74 13.29 -7.95
C GLY A 50 -8.22 14.33 -8.95
N VAL A 51 -6.93 14.69 -8.88
CA VAL A 51 -6.29 15.56 -9.88
C VAL A 51 -6.28 14.88 -11.25
N LEU A 52 -5.96 13.59 -11.31
CA LEU A 52 -6.02 12.81 -12.55
C LEU A 52 -7.45 12.78 -13.13
N GLU A 53 -8.47 12.60 -12.28
CA GLU A 53 -9.87 12.66 -12.71
C GLU A 53 -10.23 14.06 -13.23
N LYS A 54 -9.79 15.12 -12.52
CA LYS A 54 -10.05 16.52 -12.87
C LYS A 54 -9.49 16.92 -14.24
N ILE A 55 -8.35 16.34 -14.65
CA ILE A 55 -7.75 16.57 -15.98
C ILE A 55 -8.37 15.68 -17.09
N GLY A 56 -9.43 14.93 -16.79
CA GLY A 56 -10.24 14.21 -17.78
C GLY A 56 -10.02 12.70 -17.82
N LEU A 57 -9.18 12.13 -16.94
CA LEU A 57 -9.08 10.68 -16.83
C LEU A 57 -10.31 10.12 -16.12
N ARG A 58 -10.86 8.99 -16.58
CA ARG A 58 -11.95 8.36 -15.84
C ARG A 58 -11.46 7.89 -14.46
N ILE A 59 -12.29 8.01 -13.43
CA ILE A 59 -11.93 7.69 -12.04
C ILE A 59 -11.39 6.27 -11.84
N ASP A 60 -11.92 5.30 -12.59
CA ASP A 60 -11.44 3.91 -12.57
C ASP A 60 -10.00 3.81 -13.07
N PHE A 61 -9.66 4.51 -14.15
CA PHE A 61 -8.27 4.59 -14.60
C PHE A 61 -7.39 5.40 -13.65
N ALA A 62 -7.86 6.56 -13.17
CA ALA A 62 -7.11 7.41 -12.25
C ALA A 62 -6.65 6.65 -11.01
N LEU A 63 -7.57 5.90 -10.39
CA LEU A 63 -7.27 5.11 -9.21
C LEU A 63 -6.41 3.89 -9.51
N ASN A 64 -6.76 3.10 -10.53
CA ASN A 64 -6.05 1.84 -10.80
C ASN A 64 -4.65 2.06 -11.39
N ILE A 65 -4.45 3.07 -12.24
CA ILE A 65 -3.11 3.39 -12.77
C ILE A 65 -2.19 3.76 -11.62
N LEU A 66 -2.64 4.61 -10.69
CA LEU A 66 -1.85 4.97 -9.52
C LEU A 66 -1.57 3.76 -8.62
N SER A 67 -2.54 2.86 -8.43
CA SER A 67 -2.33 1.59 -7.73
C SER A 67 -1.30 0.69 -8.42
N ILE A 68 -1.35 0.57 -9.75
CA ILE A 68 -0.40 -0.22 -10.55
C ILE A 68 1.01 0.35 -10.38
N PHE A 69 1.18 1.66 -10.52
CA PHE A 69 2.48 2.31 -10.32
C PHE A 69 3.01 2.08 -8.90
N GLY A 70 2.18 2.25 -7.87
CA GLY A 70 2.56 2.00 -6.48
C GLY A 70 3.00 0.56 -6.24
N PHE A 71 2.26 -0.40 -6.78
CA PHE A 71 2.57 -1.83 -6.62
C PHE A 71 3.80 -2.27 -7.41
N THR A 72 3.95 -1.81 -8.65
CA THR A 72 5.16 -2.05 -9.44
C THR A 72 6.39 -1.43 -8.76
N PHE A 73 6.26 -0.20 -8.24
CA PHE A 73 7.35 0.46 -7.53
C PHE A 73 7.73 -0.31 -6.26
N LEU A 74 6.76 -0.85 -5.52
CA LEU A 74 7.02 -1.70 -4.36
C LEU A 74 7.81 -2.96 -4.75
N ILE A 75 7.40 -3.68 -5.79
CA ILE A 75 8.12 -4.88 -6.27
C ILE A 75 9.57 -4.54 -6.64
N LEU A 76 9.77 -3.44 -7.38
CA LEU A 76 11.10 -2.96 -7.76
C LEU A 76 11.93 -2.62 -6.52
N MET A 77 11.35 -1.95 -5.54
CA MET A 77 12.07 -1.57 -4.32
C MET A 77 12.41 -2.76 -3.45
N ILE A 78 11.54 -3.78 -3.34
CA ILE A 78 11.87 -5.03 -2.65
C ILE A 78 13.10 -5.68 -3.30
N PHE A 79 13.13 -5.75 -4.63
CA PHE A 79 14.28 -6.29 -5.36
C PHE A 79 15.56 -5.50 -5.12
N LEU A 80 15.50 -4.18 -5.33
CA LEU A 80 16.66 -3.29 -5.24
C LEU A 80 17.20 -3.24 -3.82
N PHE A 81 16.33 -3.14 -2.82
CA PHE A 81 16.70 -3.08 -1.41
C PHE A 81 17.34 -4.39 -0.94
N SER A 82 16.73 -5.55 -1.25
CA SER A 82 17.33 -6.86 -0.93
C SER A 82 18.67 -7.05 -1.63
N LYS A 83 18.78 -6.65 -2.92
CA LYS A 83 20.06 -6.69 -3.63
C LYS A 83 21.09 -5.77 -2.99
N GLU A 84 20.70 -4.60 -2.49
CA GLU A 84 21.62 -3.64 -1.87
C GLU A 84 22.19 -4.18 -0.56
N ILE A 85 21.37 -4.82 0.27
CA ILE A 85 21.79 -5.39 1.56
C ILE A 85 22.66 -6.65 1.35
N PHE A 86 22.16 -7.60 0.56
CA PHE A 86 22.80 -8.92 0.41
C PHE A 86 23.79 -8.99 -0.75
N LYS A 87 23.91 -7.92 -1.53
CA LYS A 87 24.75 -7.82 -2.74
C LYS A 87 24.51 -8.97 -3.73
N SER A 88 23.29 -9.53 -3.76
CA SER A 88 22.92 -10.71 -4.56
C SER A 88 21.61 -10.49 -5.32
N LYS A 89 21.64 -10.70 -6.64
CA LYS A 89 20.44 -10.64 -7.51
C LYS A 89 19.46 -11.78 -7.21
N ILE A 90 19.97 -12.95 -6.81
CA ILE A 90 19.16 -14.12 -6.48
C ILE A 90 18.32 -13.82 -5.24
N VAL A 91 18.93 -13.23 -4.21
CA VAL A 91 18.20 -12.84 -2.99
C VAL A 91 17.11 -11.83 -3.33
N GLY A 92 17.40 -10.84 -4.17
CA GLY A 92 16.37 -9.91 -4.67
C GLY A 92 15.19 -10.61 -5.33
N ALA A 93 15.45 -11.57 -6.23
CA ALA A 93 14.38 -12.31 -6.92
C ALA A 93 13.56 -13.18 -5.94
N VAL A 94 14.21 -13.85 -5.00
CA VAL A 94 13.55 -14.67 -3.96
C VAL A 94 12.72 -13.80 -3.02
N SER A 95 13.17 -12.59 -2.69
CA SER A 95 12.37 -11.64 -1.89
C SER A 95 11.06 -11.26 -2.58
N ILE A 96 11.08 -11.01 -3.89
CA ILE A 96 9.83 -10.77 -4.65
C ILE A 96 8.93 -12.01 -4.57
N LEU A 97 9.49 -13.21 -4.75
CA LEU A 97 8.73 -14.45 -4.69
C LEU A 97 8.01 -14.59 -3.35
N PHE A 98 8.73 -14.47 -2.23
CA PHE A 98 8.13 -14.56 -0.90
C PHE A 98 7.12 -13.45 -0.61
N PHE A 99 7.33 -12.25 -1.15
CA PHE A 99 6.37 -11.16 -1.01
C PHE A 99 5.04 -11.46 -1.73
N ILE A 100 5.11 -11.97 -2.96
CA ILE A 100 3.90 -12.30 -3.76
C ILE A 100 3.16 -13.48 -3.12
N PHE A 101 3.89 -14.46 -2.57
CA PHE A 101 3.35 -15.60 -1.83
C PHE A 101 3.21 -15.28 -0.33
N ASN A 102 2.40 -14.27 -0.02
CA ASN A 102 2.17 -13.69 1.31
C ASN A 102 2.14 -14.75 2.45
N GLY A 103 3.06 -14.61 3.42
CA GLY A 103 3.26 -15.56 4.53
C GLY A 103 2.33 -15.38 5.73
N SER A 104 1.08 -14.99 5.56
CA SER A 104 0.12 -14.86 6.66
C SER A 104 -0.31 -16.20 7.25
N LEU A 105 -0.68 -16.21 8.54
CA LEU A 105 -1.26 -17.38 9.22
C LEU A 105 -2.72 -17.67 8.83
N SER A 106 -3.34 -16.88 7.94
CA SER A 106 -4.72 -17.08 7.48
C SER A 106 -4.97 -18.44 6.81
N PHE A 107 -3.92 -19.14 6.35
CA PHE A 107 -4.05 -20.53 5.85
C PHE A 107 -4.46 -21.50 6.97
N ILE A 108 -4.11 -21.22 8.22
CA ILE A 108 -4.47 -22.09 9.36
C ILE A 108 -5.99 -22.11 9.50
N GLU A 109 -6.64 -20.95 9.48
CA GLU A 109 -8.10 -20.87 9.57
C GLU A 109 -8.78 -21.48 8.32
N TYR A 110 -8.14 -21.35 7.15
CA TYR A 110 -8.62 -22.02 5.94
C TYR A 110 -8.64 -23.55 6.09
N PHE A 111 -7.52 -24.16 6.48
CA PHE A 111 -7.43 -25.62 6.59
C PHE A 111 -8.18 -26.16 7.81
N LYS A 112 -8.37 -25.37 8.86
CA LYS A 112 -9.25 -25.72 9.98
C LYS A 112 -10.71 -25.91 9.53
N ASN A 113 -11.18 -25.07 8.61
CA ASN A 113 -12.55 -25.10 8.11
C ASN A 113 -12.77 -26.07 6.93
N ASN A 114 -11.73 -26.32 6.11
CA ASN A 114 -11.85 -27.15 4.90
C ASN A 114 -11.14 -28.50 4.97
N GLY A 115 -10.36 -28.77 6.04
CA GLY A 115 -9.48 -29.93 6.14
C GLY A 115 -8.27 -29.85 5.19
N LEU A 116 -7.27 -30.70 5.41
CA LEU A 116 -6.11 -30.83 4.52
C LEU A 116 -6.33 -31.98 3.53
N SER A 117 -6.70 -31.65 2.29
CA SER A 117 -6.93 -32.60 1.21
C SER A 117 -6.52 -32.00 -0.15
N LEU A 118 -6.38 -32.83 -1.19
CA LEU A 118 -6.14 -32.34 -2.54
C LEU A 118 -7.29 -31.43 -3.02
N ASP A 119 -8.52 -31.78 -2.67
CA ASP A 119 -9.70 -30.98 -3.00
C ASP A 119 -9.65 -29.60 -2.33
N SER A 120 -9.22 -29.53 -1.06
CA SER A 120 -9.09 -28.25 -0.36
C SER A 120 -7.95 -27.40 -0.91
N LEU A 121 -6.90 -27.98 -1.49
CA LEU A 121 -5.86 -27.24 -2.21
C LEU A 121 -6.39 -26.63 -3.52
N VAL A 122 -7.18 -27.39 -4.28
CA VAL A 122 -7.80 -26.90 -5.53
C VAL A 122 -8.79 -25.77 -5.23
N LEU A 123 -9.55 -25.88 -4.14
CA LEU A 123 -10.52 -24.87 -3.71
C LEU A 123 -9.90 -23.48 -3.45
N ILE A 124 -8.61 -23.42 -3.09
CA ILE A 124 -7.88 -22.14 -2.88
C ILE A 124 -7.95 -21.26 -4.13
N LEU A 125 -7.86 -21.85 -5.31
CA LEU A 125 -7.90 -21.14 -6.60
C LEU A 125 -9.25 -20.44 -6.85
N SER A 126 -10.32 -20.94 -6.22
CA SER A 126 -11.68 -20.40 -6.34
C SER A 126 -12.11 -19.56 -5.14
N ASN A 127 -11.21 -19.31 -4.18
CA ASN A 127 -11.56 -18.64 -2.93
C ASN A 127 -11.85 -17.14 -3.14
N THR A 128 -13.13 -16.78 -3.07
CA THR A 128 -13.60 -15.40 -3.21
C THR A 128 -13.86 -14.70 -1.87
N LYS A 129 -13.71 -15.39 -0.74
CA LYS A 129 -13.97 -14.85 0.59
C LYS A 129 -12.68 -14.62 1.38
N PHE A 130 -12.78 -13.89 2.48
CA PHE A 130 -11.72 -13.85 3.49
C PHE A 130 -11.83 -15.13 4.32
N THR A 131 -10.69 -15.74 4.65
CA THR A 131 -10.67 -17.01 5.42
C THR A 131 -10.71 -16.78 6.92
N SER A 132 -10.34 -15.58 7.35
CA SER A 132 -10.43 -15.07 8.71
C SER A 132 -10.68 -13.56 8.65
N PHE A 133 -11.16 -12.97 9.74
CA PHE A 133 -11.43 -11.54 9.84
C PHE A 133 -11.18 -11.01 11.26
N GLY A 134 -10.17 -11.55 11.94
CA GLY A 134 -9.80 -11.14 13.30
C GLY A 134 -9.42 -9.65 13.37
N PRO A 135 -9.84 -8.91 14.41
CA PRO A 135 -10.57 -9.38 15.61
C PRO A 135 -12.10 -9.41 15.49
N TYR A 136 -12.66 -9.04 14.33
CA TYR A 136 -14.12 -8.85 14.18
C TYR A 136 -14.92 -10.16 14.14
N ASP A 137 -14.28 -11.29 13.86
CA ASP A 137 -14.84 -12.63 13.94
C ASP A 137 -14.55 -13.34 15.27
N GLY A 138 -13.95 -12.64 16.24
CA GLY A 138 -13.53 -13.20 17.52
C GLY A 138 -12.20 -13.96 17.48
N GLY A 139 -11.56 -14.08 16.31
CA GLY A 139 -10.25 -14.69 16.14
C GLY A 139 -9.09 -13.68 16.25
N ILE A 140 -7.87 -14.18 16.40
CA ILE A 140 -6.65 -13.37 16.40
C ILE A 140 -5.97 -13.29 15.02
N ILE A 141 -6.42 -14.12 14.07
CA ILE A 141 -5.81 -14.23 12.74
C ILE A 141 -6.48 -13.22 11.80
N SER A 142 -5.68 -12.28 11.29
CA SER A 142 -6.14 -11.24 10.38
C SER A 142 -6.55 -11.79 9.00
N ALA A 143 -7.25 -10.99 8.21
CA ALA A 143 -7.88 -11.39 6.94
C ALA A 143 -6.94 -11.50 5.73
N PHE A 144 -5.67 -11.17 5.92
CA PHE A 144 -4.73 -10.90 4.82
C PHE A 144 -3.97 -12.16 4.41
N TRP A 145 -4.63 -13.10 3.72
CA TRP A 145 -3.94 -14.29 3.20
C TRP A 145 -3.28 -14.06 1.83
N ASN A 146 -3.78 -13.12 1.06
CA ASN A 146 -3.32 -12.86 -0.31
C ASN A 146 -3.05 -11.36 -0.50
N LEU A 147 -2.79 -10.96 -1.73
CA LEU A 147 -2.47 -9.56 -2.07
C LEU A 147 -3.68 -8.61 -2.04
N ASN A 148 -4.86 -9.07 -1.58
CA ASN A 148 -6.07 -8.23 -1.45
C ASN A 148 -5.89 -7.00 -0.55
N ILE A 149 -4.92 -7.01 0.37
CA ILE A 149 -4.63 -5.82 1.17
C ILE A 149 -4.30 -4.63 0.27
N TYR A 150 -3.61 -4.85 -0.86
CA TYR A 150 -3.26 -3.79 -1.81
C TYR A 150 -4.43 -3.34 -2.70
N THR A 151 -5.52 -4.11 -2.76
CA THR A 151 -6.76 -3.69 -3.40
C THR A 151 -7.71 -2.98 -2.44
N ASN A 152 -7.58 -3.23 -1.13
CA ASN A 152 -8.43 -2.65 -0.08
C ASN A 152 -7.79 -1.43 0.60
N GLN A 153 -6.46 -1.34 0.57
CA GLN A 153 -5.66 -0.20 1.02
C GLN A 153 -4.72 0.19 -0.13
N ARG A 154 -5.31 0.80 -1.17
CA ARG A 154 -4.62 1.07 -2.44
C ARG A 154 -3.38 1.95 -2.33
N HIS A 155 -3.37 2.86 -1.34
CA HIS A 155 -2.24 3.74 -1.07
C HIS A 155 -1.04 2.99 -0.44
N LEU A 156 -1.29 1.86 0.23
CA LEU A 156 -0.30 1.14 1.04
C LEU A 156 0.92 0.68 0.23
N ALA A 157 0.70 0.22 -1.01
CA ALA A 157 1.80 -0.24 -1.87
C ALA A 157 2.79 0.89 -2.16
N LEU A 158 2.28 2.07 -2.55
CA LEU A 158 3.09 3.24 -2.80
C LEU A 158 3.79 3.72 -1.53
N SER A 159 3.12 3.66 -0.39
CA SER A 159 3.69 4.01 0.91
C SER A 159 4.89 3.13 1.27
N TYR A 160 4.75 1.81 1.18
CA TYR A 160 5.88 0.90 1.44
C TYR A 160 7.01 1.08 0.43
N ALA A 161 6.68 1.28 -0.84
CA ALA A 161 7.69 1.53 -1.87
C ALA A 161 8.50 2.80 -1.56
N LEU A 162 7.81 3.89 -1.17
CA LEU A 162 8.45 5.14 -0.81
C LEU A 162 9.31 5.00 0.45
N SER A 163 8.83 4.29 1.48
CA SER A 163 9.62 3.98 2.68
C SER A 163 10.90 3.21 2.34
N LEU A 164 10.80 2.13 1.56
CA LEU A 164 11.98 1.36 1.12
C LEU A 164 12.91 2.22 0.27
N PHE A 165 12.37 3.10 -0.57
CA PHE A 165 13.15 4.01 -1.41
C PHE A 165 13.92 5.04 -0.59
N ILE A 166 13.29 5.65 0.42
CA ILE A 166 13.94 6.58 1.34
C ILE A 166 15.11 5.88 2.06
N ILE A 167 14.86 4.69 2.62
CA ILE A 167 15.91 3.93 3.31
C ILE A 167 17.02 3.51 2.34
N PHE A 168 16.66 3.06 1.14
CA PHE A 168 17.63 2.73 0.10
C PHE A 168 18.53 3.91 -0.27
N LEU A 169 17.96 5.10 -0.48
CA LEU A 169 18.73 6.31 -0.76
C LEU A 169 19.60 6.73 0.43
N LEU A 170 19.10 6.63 1.66
CA LEU A 170 19.88 6.90 2.87
C LEU A 170 21.12 6.01 2.96
N LEU A 171 20.98 4.70 2.73
CA LEU A 171 22.10 3.77 2.69
C LEU A 171 23.13 4.16 1.62
N ARG A 172 22.66 4.45 0.41
CA ARG A 172 23.51 4.85 -0.72
C ARG A 172 24.23 6.17 -0.48
N PHE A 173 23.57 7.17 0.10
CA PHE A 173 24.16 8.47 0.42
C PHE A 173 25.14 8.40 1.58
N LYS A 174 24.93 7.47 2.53
CA LYS A 174 25.91 7.19 3.58
C LYS A 174 27.19 6.59 3.00
N GLU A 175 27.07 5.54 2.17
CA GLU A 175 28.20 4.88 1.52
C GLU A 175 29.01 5.84 0.64
N SER A 176 28.33 6.70 -0.13
CA SER A 176 28.96 7.66 -1.05
C SER A 176 29.36 9.01 -0.42
N GLN A 177 29.16 9.18 0.89
CA GLN A 177 29.37 10.46 1.62
C GLN A 177 28.51 11.64 1.12
N GLU A 178 27.47 11.36 0.34
CA GLU A 178 26.55 12.34 -0.23
C GLU A 178 25.56 12.93 0.77
N HIS A 179 25.44 12.36 1.97
CA HIS A 179 24.66 12.94 3.08
C HIS A 179 25.13 14.35 3.48
N LYS A 180 26.36 14.75 3.10
CA LYS A 180 26.88 16.11 3.28
C LYS A 180 26.37 17.09 2.23
N ASN A 181 25.77 16.61 1.14
CA ASN A 181 25.20 17.45 0.11
C ASN A 181 23.80 17.93 0.55
N PHE A 182 23.66 19.24 0.71
CA PHE A 182 22.43 19.87 1.16
C PHE A 182 21.22 19.55 0.27
N GLU A 183 21.37 19.56 -1.05
CA GLU A 183 20.25 19.33 -1.98
C GLU A 183 19.71 17.90 -1.83
N LYS A 184 20.60 16.92 -1.67
CA LYS A 184 20.24 15.51 -1.50
C LYS A 184 19.55 15.26 -0.16
N THR A 185 20.04 15.87 0.90
CA THR A 185 19.43 15.78 2.23
C THR A 185 18.09 16.50 2.28
N LEU A 186 17.98 17.68 1.67
CA LEU A 186 16.71 18.41 1.54
C LEU A 186 15.68 17.59 0.75
N PHE A 187 16.09 16.99 -0.38
CA PHE A 187 15.24 16.13 -1.17
C PHE A 187 14.70 14.95 -0.35
N LEU A 188 15.54 14.28 0.43
CA LEU A 188 15.10 13.21 1.33
C LEU A 188 14.14 13.71 2.41
N GLY A 189 14.40 14.87 3.01
CA GLY A 189 13.51 15.50 3.99
C GLY A 189 12.13 15.80 3.41
N ILE A 190 12.06 16.32 2.17
CA ILE A 190 10.80 16.56 1.47
C ILE A 190 10.07 15.25 1.19
N LEU A 191 10.76 14.23 0.68
CA LEU A 191 10.16 12.91 0.45
C LEU A 191 9.61 12.29 1.73
N LEU A 192 10.37 12.37 2.83
CA LEU A 192 9.95 11.89 4.13
C LEU A 192 8.74 12.67 4.65
N GLY A 193 8.73 14.00 4.52
CA GLY A 193 7.58 14.82 4.91
C GLY A 193 6.31 14.51 4.12
N LEU A 194 6.43 14.28 2.80
CA LEU A 194 5.29 13.89 1.96
C LEU A 194 4.76 12.49 2.29
N SER A 195 5.62 11.58 2.76
CA SER A 195 5.20 10.22 3.10
C SER A 195 4.22 10.18 4.28
N PHE A 196 4.28 11.16 5.20
CA PHE A 196 3.30 11.33 6.29
C PHE A 196 1.87 11.43 5.77
N MET A 197 1.66 12.24 4.72
CA MET A 197 0.33 12.47 4.12
C MET A 197 -0.14 11.28 3.28
N LEU A 198 0.81 10.43 2.85
CA LEU A 198 0.55 9.22 2.09
C LEU A 198 0.21 8.04 2.99
N ASN A 199 0.96 7.82 4.09
CA ASN A 199 0.63 6.90 5.17
C ASN A 199 1.51 7.16 6.41
N MET A 200 0.86 7.52 7.51
CA MET A 200 1.48 7.91 8.78
C MET A 200 2.27 6.78 9.43
N ALA A 201 1.79 5.54 9.37
CA ALA A 201 2.48 4.41 9.99
C ALA A 201 3.80 4.12 9.26
N THR A 202 3.79 4.15 7.93
CA THR A 202 5.01 3.99 7.13
C THR A 202 5.99 5.16 7.27
N PHE A 203 5.49 6.38 7.47
CA PHE A 203 6.32 7.53 7.81
C PHE A 203 7.08 7.28 9.11
N LEU A 204 6.37 6.84 10.16
CA LEU A 204 6.98 6.54 11.46
C LEU A 204 8.07 5.47 11.33
N CYS A 205 7.83 4.40 10.56
CA CYS A 205 8.85 3.37 10.32
C CYS A 205 10.17 3.92 9.71
N CYS A 206 10.13 5.02 8.98
CA CYS A 206 11.32 5.66 8.40
C CYS A 206 11.91 6.77 9.28
N SER A 207 11.22 7.17 10.35
CA SER A 207 11.57 8.32 11.17
C SER A 207 12.16 7.95 12.53
N VAL A 208 12.20 6.66 12.88
CA VAL A 208 12.85 6.18 14.11
C VAL A 208 14.35 6.13 13.85
N GLU A 209 15.07 7.08 14.42
CA GLU A 209 16.52 7.01 14.62
C GLU A 209 16.78 6.44 16.03
N ASP A 210 17.66 5.43 16.10
CA ASP A 210 18.41 5.08 17.31
C ASP A 210 19.71 5.89 17.36
#